data_AF-A0A0K2RIZ1-F1
#
_entry.id   AF-A0A0K2RIZ1-F1
#
_cell.length_a   1.000
_cell.length_b   1.000
_cell.length_c   1.000
_cell.angle_alpha   90.00
_cell.angle_beta   90.00
_cell.angle_gamma   90.00
#
_symmetry.space_group_name_H-M   'P 1'
#
loop_
_entity.id
_entity.type
_entity.pdbx_description
1 polymer ?
#
loop_
_entity_poly.entity_id
_entity_poly.type
_entity_poly.pdbx_seq_one_letter_code
_entity_poly.pdbx_strand_id
1 'polypeptide(L)'
;MVLGPTINLHRSPLGGRHFEAFSEDPVLTAELAAAYVAGVQRNGVGATPKHYVANDSETDRFTVDVKVAERPLRELYLLAFEKAIVDSKAWLVMSAYNSVNGATATENELLETPLNTEWGFDGVVISDWTAVRSVDSAKHSQDLVMPGPEGPWGSALVLAVKCGTVPEAAVDRKVLRILQLAARVGALEGFEPVAAEPAEREDPVAFAGRRPWPGP
;
A
#
# COMPACT_ATOMS: atom_id res chain seq x y z
N MET A 1 4.82 -5.44 10.27
CA MET A 1 4.28 -4.36 9.39
C MET A 1 3.19 -3.61 10.13
N VAL A 2 2.98 -2.34 9.78
CA VAL A 2 1.85 -1.51 10.24
C VAL A 2 0.96 -1.23 9.03
N LEU A 3 -0.35 -1.44 9.19
CA LEU A 3 -1.34 -1.22 8.13
C LEU A 3 -1.75 0.25 8.06
N GLY A 4 -0.79 1.11 7.75
CA GLY A 4 -0.98 2.55 7.61
C GLY A 4 0.23 3.22 6.98
N PRO A 5 0.09 4.48 6.54
CA PRO A 5 -1.04 5.37 6.81
C PRO A 5 -2.20 5.21 5.82
N THR A 6 -3.43 5.60 6.20
CA THR A 6 -4.52 5.81 5.23
C THR A 6 -4.34 7.19 4.60
N ILE A 7 -4.27 7.25 3.27
CA ILE A 7 -3.90 8.45 2.50
C ILE A 7 -4.81 8.70 1.30
N ASN A 8 -6.03 8.14 1.33
CA ASN A 8 -7.08 8.53 0.40
C ASN A 8 -7.50 9.98 0.66
N LEU A 9 -7.76 10.73 -0.41
CA LEU A 9 -8.14 12.14 -0.31
C LEU A 9 -9.54 12.31 0.24
N HIS A 10 -9.75 13.39 1.00
CA HIS A 10 -11.08 13.83 1.44
C HIS A 10 -11.87 14.44 0.27
N ARG A 11 -12.30 13.62 -0.69
CA ARG A 11 -13.00 14.07 -1.91
C ARG A 11 -14.32 14.79 -1.60
N SER A 12 -15.00 14.37 -0.55
CA SER A 12 -16.31 14.88 -0.09
C SER A 12 -16.27 15.00 1.42
N PRO A 13 -16.97 15.91 2.09
CA PRO A 13 -17.02 15.93 3.55
C PRO A 13 -17.74 14.71 4.18
N LEU A 14 -18.41 13.88 3.38
CA LEU A 14 -19.27 12.78 3.85
C LEU A 14 -18.55 11.42 3.99
N GLY A 15 -17.27 11.33 3.69
CA GLY A 15 -16.53 10.06 3.76
C GLY A 15 -16.35 9.57 5.20
N GLY A 16 -16.81 8.36 5.48
CA GLY A 16 -16.83 7.78 6.83
C GLY A 16 -15.46 7.44 7.43
N ARG A 17 -14.38 7.54 6.66
CA ARG A 17 -13.00 7.23 7.08
C ARG A 17 -12.05 8.42 7.00
N HIS A 18 -12.54 9.64 6.86
CA HIS A 18 -11.64 10.82 6.85
C HIS A 18 -10.87 11.02 8.14
N PHE A 19 -11.41 10.55 9.28
CA PHE A 19 -10.72 10.64 10.58
C PHE A 19 -9.37 9.91 10.61
N GLU A 20 -9.14 8.95 9.72
CA GLU A 20 -7.86 8.22 9.61
C GLU A 20 -7.04 8.64 8.37
N ALA A 21 -7.53 9.58 7.57
CA ALA A 21 -6.84 10.12 6.39
C ALA A 21 -6.40 11.57 6.60
N PHE A 22 -5.39 12.03 5.85
CA PHE A 22 -4.75 13.32 6.14
C PHE A 22 -5.52 14.56 5.64
N SER A 23 -5.82 14.66 4.34
CA SER A 23 -6.35 15.91 3.76
C SER A 23 -7.14 15.68 2.45
N GLU A 24 -7.84 16.72 1.99
CA GLU A 24 -8.32 16.86 0.62
C GLU A 24 -7.20 17.23 -0.37
N ASP A 25 -6.10 17.82 0.12
CA ASP A 25 -4.97 18.26 -0.70
C ASP A 25 -3.96 17.12 -0.91
N PRO A 26 -3.61 16.79 -2.18
CA PRO A 26 -2.72 15.67 -2.47
C PRO A 26 -1.26 15.95 -2.11
N VAL A 27 -0.81 17.20 -2.13
CA VAL A 27 0.59 17.55 -1.81
C VAL A 27 0.82 17.40 -0.31
N LEU A 28 -0.06 17.98 0.52
CA LEU A 28 -0.02 17.83 1.97
C LEU A 28 -0.12 16.36 2.38
N THR A 29 -1.04 15.62 1.75
CA THR A 29 -1.17 14.18 2.00
C THR A 29 0.11 13.42 1.66
N ALA A 30 0.74 13.70 0.52
CA ALA A 30 1.98 13.05 0.09
C ALA A 30 3.16 13.36 1.02
N GLU A 31 3.33 14.61 1.46
CA GLU A 31 4.38 15.03 2.39
C GLU A 31 4.25 14.31 3.74
N LEU A 32 3.03 14.29 4.31
CA LEU A 32 2.76 13.61 5.59
C LEU A 32 2.91 12.09 5.46
N ALA A 33 2.45 11.51 4.35
CA ALA A 33 2.60 10.09 4.07
C ALA A 33 4.07 9.66 4.00
N ALA A 34 4.90 10.42 3.28
CA ALA A 34 6.34 10.19 3.18
C ALA A 34 7.00 10.26 4.56
N ALA A 35 6.73 11.30 5.35
CA ALA A 35 7.26 11.44 6.70
C ALA A 35 6.85 10.27 7.62
N TYR A 36 5.58 9.83 7.54
CA TYR A 36 5.08 8.68 8.31
C TYR A 36 5.79 7.39 7.90
N VAL A 37 5.88 7.10 6.60
CA VAL A 37 6.55 5.90 6.07
C VAL A 37 8.00 5.84 6.51
N ALA A 38 8.75 6.94 6.32
CA ALA A 38 10.14 7.03 6.76
C ALA A 38 10.29 6.81 8.28
N GLY A 39 9.37 7.38 9.07
CA GLY A 39 9.37 7.23 10.53
C GLY A 39 9.06 5.82 11.01
N VAL A 40 8.18 5.10 10.34
CA VAL A 40 7.89 3.69 10.68
C VAL A 40 9.05 2.79 10.26
N GLN A 41 9.58 2.97 9.04
CA GLN A 41 10.61 2.10 8.47
C GLN A 41 11.99 2.25 9.10
N ARG A 42 12.34 3.43 9.61
CA ARG A 42 13.61 3.62 10.36
C ARG A 42 13.67 2.81 11.66
N ASN A 43 12.56 2.21 12.09
CA ASN A 43 12.47 1.33 13.24
C ASN A 43 12.41 -0.16 12.86
N GLY A 44 12.76 -0.51 11.60
CA GLY A 44 12.76 -1.90 11.12
C GLY A 44 11.37 -2.46 10.84
N VAL A 45 10.33 -1.62 10.84
CA VAL A 45 8.94 -2.03 10.63
C VAL A 45 8.45 -1.54 9.26
N GLY A 46 7.88 -2.43 8.45
CA GLY A 46 7.28 -2.01 7.16
C GLY A 46 6.01 -1.19 7.33
N ALA A 47 5.96 -0.01 6.69
CA ALA A 47 4.75 0.80 6.54
C ALA A 47 3.94 0.36 5.31
N THR A 48 2.63 0.61 5.33
CA THR A 48 1.70 0.20 4.27
C THR A 48 0.73 1.35 3.93
N PRO A 49 1.13 2.32 3.08
CA PRO A 49 0.21 3.31 2.55
C PRO A 49 -1.01 2.65 1.89
N LYS A 50 -2.20 3.16 2.22
CA LYS A 50 -3.48 2.58 1.81
C LYS A 50 -4.56 3.64 1.60
N HIS A 51 -5.62 3.38 0.87
CA HIS A 51 -5.92 2.19 0.08
C HIS A 51 -5.74 2.57 -1.39
N TYR A 52 -4.83 1.89 -2.08
CA TYR A 52 -4.44 2.18 -3.44
C TYR A 52 -5.47 1.61 -4.43
N VAL A 53 -6.29 2.41 -5.12
CA VAL A 53 -6.41 3.87 -5.04
C VAL A 53 -7.88 4.30 -5.19
N ALA A 54 -8.17 5.56 -4.89
CA ALA A 54 -9.50 6.18 -5.03
C ALA A 54 -10.60 5.53 -4.17
N ASN A 55 -10.24 5.01 -3.00
CA ASN A 55 -11.17 4.52 -2.00
C ASN A 55 -11.69 5.67 -1.11
N ASP A 56 -12.41 6.62 -1.69
CA ASP A 56 -12.87 7.85 -1.03
C ASP A 56 -14.33 7.80 -0.52
N SER A 57 -15.01 6.66 -0.68
CA SER A 57 -16.39 6.44 -0.22
C SER A 57 -16.55 5.08 0.44
N GLU A 58 -17.21 5.05 1.60
CA GLU A 58 -17.53 3.79 2.29
C GLU A 58 -18.77 3.10 1.71
N THR A 59 -19.71 3.87 1.17
CA THR A 59 -20.91 3.34 0.53
C THR A 59 -20.52 2.49 -0.66
N ASP A 60 -20.96 1.22 -0.63
CA ASP A 60 -20.70 0.23 -1.68
C ASP A 60 -19.22 0.06 -2.02
N ARG A 61 -18.29 0.30 -1.09
CA ARG A 61 -16.84 0.25 -1.35
C ARG A 61 -16.35 -1.07 -1.95
N PHE A 62 -17.09 -2.17 -1.75
CA PHE A 62 -16.80 -3.47 -2.35
C PHE A 62 -17.26 -3.60 -3.80
N THR A 63 -18.16 -2.76 -4.30
CA THR A 63 -18.79 -2.95 -5.63
C THR A 63 -18.76 -1.70 -6.49
N VAL A 64 -18.52 -0.53 -5.90
CA VAL A 64 -18.46 0.74 -6.62
C VAL A 64 -17.30 0.74 -7.63
N ASP A 65 -17.61 1.22 -8.83
CA ASP A 65 -16.62 1.49 -9.88
C ASP A 65 -16.40 3.00 -9.99
N VAL A 66 -15.26 3.45 -9.49
CA VAL A 66 -14.87 4.85 -9.49
C VAL A 66 -14.46 5.25 -10.89
N LYS A 67 -15.30 6.09 -11.52
CA LYS A 67 -15.02 6.71 -12.82
C LYS A 67 -14.23 8.00 -12.63
N VAL A 68 -12.98 7.99 -13.07
CA VAL A 68 -12.06 9.12 -12.90
C VAL A 68 -11.25 9.31 -14.18
N ALA A 69 -11.19 10.55 -14.66
CA ALA A 69 -10.36 10.89 -15.81
C ALA A 69 -8.87 10.74 -15.46
N GLU A 70 -8.03 10.49 -16.45
CA GLU A 70 -6.59 10.28 -16.26
C GLU A 70 -5.92 11.43 -15.50
N ARG A 71 -6.26 12.67 -15.85
CA ARG A 71 -5.68 13.86 -15.22
C ARG A 71 -5.93 13.92 -13.70
N PRO A 72 -7.17 13.91 -13.18
CA PRO A 72 -7.40 13.89 -11.73
C PRO A 72 -6.89 12.61 -11.06
N LEU A 73 -6.88 11.46 -11.76
CA LEU A 73 -6.27 10.24 -11.24
C LEU A 73 -4.77 10.44 -10.96
N ARG A 74 -4.04 11.05 -11.90
CA ARG A 74 -2.60 11.36 -11.78
C ARG A 74 -2.32 12.51 -10.81
N GLU A 75 -2.95 13.67 -11.04
CA GLU A 75 -2.66 14.92 -10.31
C GLU A 75 -3.20 14.95 -8.88
N LEU A 76 -4.17 14.09 -8.52
CA LEU A 76 -4.75 14.06 -7.17
C LEU A 76 -4.52 12.72 -6.50
N TYR A 77 -5.17 11.67 -7.00
CA TYR A 77 -5.28 10.40 -6.29
C TYR A 77 -3.96 9.64 -6.19
N LEU A 78 -3.21 9.57 -7.29
CA LEU A 78 -1.91 8.92 -7.36
C LEU A 78 -0.81 9.79 -6.74
N LEU A 79 -0.86 11.11 -6.92
CA LEU A 79 0.09 12.05 -6.33
C LEU A 79 0.21 11.87 -4.80
N ALA A 80 -0.91 11.60 -4.11
CA ALA A 80 -0.93 11.33 -2.68
C ALA A 80 -0.02 10.15 -2.26
N PHE A 81 0.17 9.16 -3.13
CA PHE A 81 1.00 7.96 -2.87
C PHE A 81 2.43 8.12 -3.37
N GLU A 82 2.65 8.89 -4.44
CA GLU A 82 3.91 8.95 -5.17
C GLU A 82 5.11 9.22 -4.26
N LYS A 83 5.04 10.25 -3.41
CA LYS A 83 6.15 10.63 -2.54
C LYS A 83 6.49 9.54 -1.51
N ALA A 84 5.48 8.88 -0.94
CA ALA A 84 5.69 7.78 0.01
C ALA A 84 6.40 6.58 -0.64
N ILE A 85 6.16 6.37 -1.93
CA ILE A 85 6.75 5.28 -2.71
C ILE A 85 8.14 5.66 -3.24
N VAL A 86 8.27 6.81 -3.88
CA VAL A 86 9.48 7.24 -4.59
C VAL A 86 10.54 7.74 -3.60
N ASP A 87 10.17 8.63 -2.68
CA ASP A 87 11.14 9.26 -1.77
C ASP A 87 11.39 8.40 -0.54
N SER A 88 10.32 7.92 0.09
CA SER A 88 10.40 7.17 1.36
C SER A 88 10.51 5.66 1.18
N LYS A 89 10.46 5.16 -0.06
CA LYS A 89 10.60 3.73 -0.40
C LYS A 89 9.71 2.85 0.47
N ALA A 90 8.40 3.11 0.48
CA ALA A 90 7.43 2.27 1.18
C ALA A 90 7.66 0.78 0.87
N TRP A 91 7.70 -0.07 1.90
CA TRP A 91 7.96 -1.50 1.74
C TRP A 91 6.71 -2.29 1.39
N LEU A 92 5.53 -1.74 1.69
CA LEU A 92 4.26 -2.32 1.32
C LEU A 92 3.32 -1.25 0.78
N VAL A 93 2.34 -1.65 -0.01
CA VAL A 93 1.15 -0.87 -0.39
C VAL A 93 -0.07 -1.78 -0.26
N MET A 94 -1.21 -1.23 0.18
CA MET A 94 -2.45 -1.99 0.24
C MET A 94 -3.39 -1.59 -0.90
N SER A 95 -3.74 -2.52 -1.77
CA SER A 95 -4.76 -2.29 -2.81
C SER A 95 -6.15 -2.14 -2.21
N ALA A 96 -6.99 -1.28 -2.78
CA ALA A 96 -8.34 -0.99 -2.29
C ALA A 96 -9.38 -2.08 -2.61
N TYR A 97 -10.62 -1.86 -2.15
CA TYR A 97 -11.78 -2.70 -2.46
C TYR A 97 -12.45 -2.37 -3.78
N ASN A 98 -12.54 -1.08 -4.11
CA ASN A 98 -13.33 -0.59 -5.22
C ASN A 98 -12.71 -0.96 -6.58
N SER A 99 -13.50 -0.81 -7.63
CA SER A 99 -12.97 -0.74 -8.98
C SER A 99 -12.57 0.70 -9.32
N VAL A 100 -11.61 0.83 -10.23
CA VAL A 100 -11.24 2.11 -10.85
C VAL A 100 -11.28 1.92 -12.35
N ASN A 101 -12.14 2.68 -13.01
CA ASN A 101 -12.34 2.64 -14.46
C ASN A 101 -12.58 1.22 -15.03
N GLY A 102 -13.35 0.39 -14.31
CA GLY A 102 -13.83 -0.91 -14.78
C GLY A 102 -13.06 -2.14 -14.30
N ALA A 103 -11.93 -1.98 -13.61
CA ALA A 103 -11.16 -3.08 -13.04
C ALA A 103 -11.02 -2.95 -11.51
N THR A 104 -11.14 -4.06 -10.78
CA THR A 104 -10.95 -4.11 -9.33
C THR A 104 -9.53 -3.63 -8.99
N ALA A 105 -9.33 -2.91 -7.88
CA ALA A 105 -7.99 -2.40 -7.53
C ALA A 105 -6.93 -3.53 -7.43
N THR A 106 -7.34 -4.74 -7.06
CA THR A 106 -6.48 -5.94 -7.00
C THR A 106 -6.11 -6.53 -8.37
N GLU A 107 -6.81 -6.16 -9.43
CA GLU A 107 -6.63 -6.60 -10.81
C GLU A 107 -6.38 -5.41 -11.75
N ASN A 108 -6.01 -4.25 -11.19
CA ASN A 108 -5.87 -3.02 -11.96
C ASN A 108 -4.44 -2.85 -12.48
N GLU A 109 -4.29 -2.40 -13.72
CA GLU A 109 -3.00 -2.04 -14.32
C GLU A 109 -2.28 -0.93 -13.53
N LEU A 110 -3.00 -0.16 -12.70
CA LEU A 110 -2.41 0.81 -11.77
C LEU A 110 -1.43 0.21 -10.76
N LEU A 111 -1.56 -1.09 -10.45
CA LEU A 111 -0.57 -1.82 -9.64
C LEU A 111 0.75 -2.04 -10.38
N GLU A 112 0.74 -1.98 -11.71
CA GLU A 112 1.94 -2.04 -12.55
C GLU A 112 2.41 -0.64 -12.95
N THR A 113 1.55 0.14 -13.61
CA THR A 113 1.84 1.50 -14.08
C THR A 113 0.85 2.49 -13.46
N PRO A 114 1.29 3.43 -12.58
CA PRO A 114 2.67 3.85 -12.39
C PRO A 114 3.48 3.08 -11.34
N LEU A 115 2.83 2.29 -10.47
CA LEU A 115 3.42 1.83 -9.21
C LEU A 115 4.79 1.16 -9.37
N ASN A 116 4.89 0.13 -10.20
CA ASN A 116 6.16 -0.59 -10.42
C ASN A 116 7.00 0.07 -11.51
N THR A 117 6.40 0.45 -12.64
CA THR A 117 7.14 0.86 -13.84
C THR A 117 7.68 2.28 -13.76
N GLU A 118 6.85 3.25 -13.36
CA GLU A 118 7.23 4.67 -13.32
C GLU A 118 7.85 5.05 -11.98
N TRP A 119 7.31 4.53 -10.88
CA TRP A 119 7.77 4.87 -9.53
C TRP A 119 8.83 3.91 -8.97
N GLY A 120 9.07 2.78 -9.63
CA GLY A 120 10.09 1.82 -9.24
C GLY A 120 9.79 1.12 -7.91
N PHE A 121 8.52 0.90 -7.58
CA PHE A 121 8.14 0.18 -6.37
C PHE A 121 8.70 -1.25 -6.38
N ASP A 122 9.45 -1.60 -5.35
CA ASP A 122 10.07 -2.90 -5.15
C ASP A 122 9.54 -3.63 -3.90
N GLY A 123 8.50 -3.09 -3.29
CA GLY A 123 7.85 -3.65 -2.11
C GLY A 123 6.76 -4.67 -2.43
N VAL A 124 5.95 -4.99 -1.42
CA VAL A 124 4.84 -5.97 -1.50
C VAL A 124 3.50 -5.25 -1.64
N VAL A 125 2.72 -5.57 -2.66
CA VAL A 125 1.30 -5.20 -2.70
C VAL A 125 0.48 -6.24 -1.94
N ILE A 126 -0.11 -5.84 -0.81
CA ILE A 126 -1.07 -6.66 -0.07
C ILE A 126 -2.49 -6.22 -0.42
N SER A 127 -3.47 -7.12 -0.35
CA SER A 127 -4.86 -6.72 -0.57
C SER A 127 -5.44 -6.09 0.68
N ASP A 128 -6.44 -5.22 0.54
CA ASP A 128 -7.39 -5.06 1.63
C ASP A 128 -8.07 -6.41 1.93
N TRP A 129 -8.64 -6.55 3.12
CA TRP A 129 -9.06 -7.83 3.68
C TRP A 129 -10.24 -8.34 2.88
N THR A 130 -10.08 -9.46 2.17
CA THR A 130 -11.08 -10.03 1.25
C THR A 130 -11.28 -9.24 -0.06
N ALA A 131 -10.40 -8.30 -0.40
CA ALA A 131 -10.53 -7.51 -1.63
C ALA A 131 -10.25 -8.32 -2.91
N VAL A 132 -9.35 -9.31 -2.84
CA VAL A 132 -9.09 -10.23 -3.95
C VAL A 132 -10.28 -11.17 -4.12
N ARG A 133 -10.83 -11.25 -5.33
CA ARG A 133 -12.06 -12.01 -5.64
C ARG A 133 -11.85 -13.19 -6.57
N SER A 134 -10.74 -13.22 -7.28
CA SER A 134 -10.47 -14.24 -8.29
C SER A 134 -8.97 -14.59 -8.35
N VAL A 135 -8.66 -15.73 -8.95
CA VAL A 135 -7.29 -16.14 -9.27
C VAL A 135 -6.64 -15.23 -10.32
N ASP A 136 -7.43 -14.46 -11.08
CA ASP A 136 -6.94 -13.59 -12.14
C ASP A 136 -6.03 -12.47 -11.61
N SER A 137 -6.30 -11.98 -10.40
CA SER A 137 -5.42 -11.06 -9.66
C SER A 137 -3.97 -11.54 -9.55
N ALA A 138 -3.69 -12.85 -9.62
CA ALA A 138 -2.33 -13.37 -9.62
C ALA A 138 -1.53 -13.01 -10.87
N LYS A 139 -2.20 -12.65 -11.98
CA LYS A 139 -1.55 -12.14 -13.21
C LYS A 139 -1.13 -10.67 -13.09
N HIS A 140 -1.75 -9.93 -12.17
CA HIS A 140 -1.45 -8.53 -11.91
C HIS A 140 -0.39 -8.40 -10.80
N SER A 141 0.02 -7.17 -10.53
CA SER A 141 1.03 -6.86 -9.51
C SER A 141 0.49 -6.85 -8.08
N GLN A 142 -0.57 -7.62 -7.82
CA GLN A 142 -1.02 -7.99 -6.48
C GLN A 142 -0.11 -9.10 -5.94
N ASP A 143 0.59 -8.90 -4.82
CA ASP A 143 1.60 -9.87 -4.34
C ASP A 143 1.07 -10.82 -3.27
N LEU A 144 0.18 -10.36 -2.40
CA LEU A 144 -0.34 -11.14 -1.27
C LEU A 144 -1.86 -10.94 -1.07
N VAL A 145 -2.57 -12.05 -0.91
CA VAL A 145 -3.99 -12.08 -0.53
C VAL A 145 -4.13 -12.00 0.99
N MET A 146 -4.92 -11.04 1.48
CA MET A 146 -5.24 -10.87 2.89
C MET A 146 -6.72 -11.16 3.17
N PRO A 147 -7.09 -11.69 4.36
CA PRO A 147 -6.22 -12.02 5.49
C PRO A 147 -5.50 -13.38 5.39
N GLY A 148 -5.89 -14.25 4.44
CA GLY A 148 -5.42 -15.63 4.40
C GLY A 148 -5.83 -16.45 5.64
N PRO A 149 -5.49 -17.75 5.70
CA PRO A 149 -4.89 -18.55 4.62
C PRO A 149 -5.91 -18.93 3.52
N GLU A 150 -7.20 -18.73 3.78
CA GLU A 150 -8.28 -18.93 2.81
C GLU A 150 -8.37 -17.74 1.84
N GLY A 151 -8.76 -18.01 0.59
CA GLY A 151 -8.95 -16.98 -0.42
C GLY A 151 -8.94 -17.55 -1.84
N PRO A 152 -9.07 -16.69 -2.87
CA PRO A 152 -9.22 -17.14 -4.26
C PRO A 152 -7.98 -17.78 -4.88
N TRP A 153 -6.79 -17.63 -4.27
CA TRP A 153 -5.56 -18.21 -4.78
C TRP A 153 -5.46 -19.70 -4.42
N GLY A 154 -5.12 -20.10 -3.19
CA GLY A 154 -5.21 -21.49 -2.73
C GLY A 154 -4.85 -22.58 -3.76
N SER A 155 -5.70 -23.59 -3.89
CA SER A 155 -5.56 -24.65 -4.91
C SER A 155 -5.82 -24.16 -6.35
N ALA A 156 -6.62 -23.11 -6.52
CA ALA A 156 -6.94 -22.54 -7.82
C ALA A 156 -5.71 -21.91 -8.49
N LEU A 157 -4.84 -21.25 -7.74
CA LEU A 157 -3.57 -20.68 -8.22
C LEU A 157 -2.61 -21.80 -8.63
N VAL A 158 -2.51 -22.86 -7.84
CA VAL A 158 -1.69 -24.03 -8.20
C VAL A 158 -2.16 -24.63 -9.52
N LEU A 159 -3.48 -24.78 -9.70
CA LEU A 159 -4.04 -25.25 -10.96
C LEU A 159 -3.77 -24.27 -12.11
N ALA A 160 -3.95 -22.97 -11.88
CA ALA A 160 -3.75 -21.93 -12.86
C ALA A 160 -2.30 -21.88 -13.38
N VAL A 161 -1.32 -22.08 -12.50
CA VAL A 161 0.10 -22.21 -12.89
C VAL A 161 0.33 -23.50 -13.68
N LYS A 162 -0.16 -24.64 -13.20
CA LYS A 162 -0.01 -25.94 -13.88
C LYS A 162 -0.62 -25.97 -15.28
N CYS A 163 -1.71 -25.23 -15.52
CA CYS A 163 -2.33 -25.12 -16.83
C CYS A 163 -1.79 -23.96 -17.69
N GLY A 164 -0.82 -23.19 -17.18
CA GLY A 164 -0.19 -22.08 -17.90
C GLY A 164 -1.04 -20.80 -18.03
N THR A 165 -2.17 -20.72 -17.32
CA THR A 165 -2.98 -19.48 -17.30
C THR A 165 -2.38 -18.39 -16.43
N VAL A 166 -1.66 -18.76 -15.37
CA VAL A 166 -0.79 -17.85 -14.61
C VAL A 166 0.66 -18.28 -14.85
N PRO A 167 1.53 -17.41 -15.38
CA PRO A 167 2.95 -17.76 -15.54
C PRO A 167 3.60 -18.03 -14.18
N GLU A 168 4.43 -19.08 -14.09
CA GLU A 168 5.19 -19.38 -12.85
C GLU A 168 6.07 -18.19 -12.42
N ALA A 169 6.68 -17.50 -13.38
CA ALA A 169 7.45 -16.27 -13.15
C ALA A 169 6.63 -15.15 -12.46
N ALA A 170 5.31 -15.12 -12.66
CA ALA A 170 4.45 -14.17 -11.94
C ALA A 170 4.37 -14.52 -10.45
N VAL A 171 4.39 -15.80 -10.08
CA VAL A 171 4.45 -16.26 -8.68
C VAL A 171 5.85 -16.05 -8.11
N ASP A 172 6.91 -16.38 -8.85
CA ASP A 172 8.30 -16.19 -8.41
C ASP A 172 8.58 -14.74 -8.00
N ARG A 173 8.11 -13.78 -8.80
CA ARG A 173 8.21 -12.34 -8.49
C ARG A 173 7.56 -12.01 -7.15
N LYS A 174 6.36 -12.53 -6.88
CA LYS A 174 5.60 -12.26 -5.64
C LYS A 174 6.34 -12.85 -4.43
N VAL A 175 6.82 -14.09 -4.57
CA VAL A 175 7.62 -14.76 -3.53
C VAL A 175 8.90 -13.98 -3.26
N LEU A 176 9.61 -13.53 -4.29
CA LEU A 176 10.82 -12.72 -4.13
C LEU A 176 10.55 -11.44 -3.35
N ARG A 177 9.47 -10.72 -3.65
CA ARG A 177 9.06 -9.51 -2.90
C ARG A 177 8.74 -9.79 -1.44
N ILE A 178 8.04 -10.89 -1.16
CA ILE A 178 7.74 -11.31 0.22
C ILE A 178 9.03 -11.65 0.98
N LEU A 179 9.97 -12.35 0.34
CA LEU A 179 11.27 -12.65 0.93
C LEU A 179 12.13 -11.38 1.12
N GLN A 180 12.09 -10.45 0.18
CA GLN A 180 12.74 -9.13 0.32
C GLN A 180 12.17 -8.36 1.51
N LEU A 181 10.84 -8.35 1.69
CA LEU A 181 10.22 -7.77 2.88
C LEU A 181 10.68 -8.49 4.15
N ALA A 182 10.70 -9.82 4.15
CA ALA A 182 11.18 -10.60 5.29
C ALA A 182 12.63 -10.27 5.65
N ALA A 183 13.52 -10.12 4.66
CA ALA A 183 14.88 -9.66 4.87
C ALA A 183 14.92 -8.24 5.45
N ARG A 184 14.14 -7.30 4.89
CA ARG A 184 14.08 -5.90 5.37
C ARG A 184 13.74 -5.79 6.85
N VAL A 185 12.82 -6.61 7.32
CA VAL A 185 12.35 -6.62 8.73
C VAL A 185 13.11 -7.60 9.63
N GLY A 186 14.14 -8.29 9.13
CA GLY A 186 14.92 -9.26 9.92
C GLY A 186 14.21 -10.58 10.23
N ALA A 187 13.18 -10.94 9.46
CA ALA A 187 12.45 -12.20 9.59
C ALA A 187 13.01 -13.32 8.69
N LEU A 188 14.02 -13.02 7.85
CA LEU A 188 14.66 -13.99 6.97
C LEU A 188 16.06 -14.35 7.49
N GLU A 189 16.28 -15.62 7.80
CA GLU A 189 17.56 -16.13 8.28
C GLU A 189 18.69 -15.88 7.29
N GLY A 190 19.86 -15.46 7.78
CA GLY A 190 21.05 -15.18 6.96
C GLY A 190 21.06 -13.80 6.29
N PHE A 191 20.07 -12.94 6.57
CA PHE A 191 20.02 -11.56 6.08
C PHE A 191 19.99 -10.57 7.24
N GLU A 192 20.83 -9.54 7.15
CA GLU A 192 20.80 -8.43 8.09
C GLU A 192 19.56 -7.54 7.83
N PRO A 193 18.79 -7.17 8.87
CA PRO A 193 17.68 -6.26 8.73
C PRO A 193 18.15 -4.87 8.26
N VAL A 194 17.27 -4.13 7.58
CA VAL A 194 17.58 -2.74 7.18
C VAL A 194 17.79 -1.84 8.40
N ALA A 195 17.11 -2.12 9.50
CA ALA A 195 17.36 -1.51 10.80
C ALA A 195 17.28 -2.58 11.89
N ALA A 196 18.41 -2.85 12.55
CA ALA A 196 18.52 -3.88 13.59
C ALA A 196 17.94 -3.43 14.94
N GLU A 197 17.91 -2.12 15.20
CA GLU A 197 17.41 -1.51 16.44
C GLU A 197 16.60 -0.25 16.11
N PRO A 198 15.58 0.11 16.92
CA PRO A 198 14.87 1.38 16.78
C PRO A 198 15.85 2.56 16.83
N ALA A 199 15.79 3.43 15.81
CA ALA A 199 16.74 4.53 15.65
C ALA A 199 16.77 5.49 16.85
N GLU A 200 15.63 5.70 17.52
CA GLU A 200 15.49 6.59 18.66
C GLU A 200 14.46 6.04 19.64
N ARG A 201 14.83 5.82 20.91
CA ARG A 201 13.85 5.73 22.00
C ARG A 201 13.51 7.16 22.40
N GLU A 202 12.33 7.64 22.02
CA GLU A 202 11.86 8.92 22.56
C GLU A 202 11.78 8.82 24.08
N ASP A 203 12.38 9.80 24.77
CA ASP A 203 12.11 10.03 26.18
C ASP A 203 10.78 10.77 26.29
N PRO A 204 9.70 10.10 26.75
CA PRO A 204 8.38 10.72 26.83
C PRO A 204 8.35 11.93 27.77
N VAL A 205 9.25 11.99 28.77
CA VAL A 205 9.37 13.13 29.68
C VAL A 205 10.00 14.31 28.96
N ALA A 206 11.06 14.07 28.18
CA ALA A 206 11.68 15.10 27.36
C ALA A 206 10.74 15.62 26.26
N PHE A 207 9.96 14.73 25.62
CA PHE A 207 8.95 15.10 24.62
C PHE A 207 7.86 15.98 25.22
N ALA A 208 7.27 15.56 26.35
CA ALA A 208 6.25 16.35 27.06
C ALA A 208 6.78 17.69 27.60
N GLY A 209 8.09 17.79 27.85
CA GLY A 209 8.76 19.00 28.32
C GLY A 209 9.17 20.00 27.23
N ARG A 210 9.07 19.64 25.93
CA ARG A 210 9.33 20.59 24.84
C ARG A 210 8.24 21.66 24.84
N ARG A 211 8.64 22.92 25.04
CA ARG A 211 7.70 24.05 24.98
C ARG A 211 6.94 24.00 23.65
N PRO A 212 5.62 24.25 23.65
CA PRO A 212 4.87 24.35 22.41
C PRO A 212 5.52 25.38 21.49
N TRP A 213 5.39 25.14 20.19
CA TRP A 213 5.83 26.02 19.11
C TRP A 213 5.58 27.49 19.48
N PRO A 214 6.62 28.35 19.53
CA PRO A 214 6.41 29.78 19.68
C PRO A 214 5.78 30.24 18.37
N GLY A 215 4.45 30.35 18.34
CA GLY A 215 3.72 30.87 17.20
C GLY A 215 4.21 32.26 16.78
N PRO A 216 3.91 32.69 15.54
CA PRO A 216 4.11 34.08 15.13
C PRO A 216 3.27 35.05 15.97
#